data_AF-A0A7U9RU46-F1
#
_entry.id   AF-A0A7U9RU46-F1
#
_cell.length_a   1.000
_cell.length_b   1.000
_cell.length_c   1.000
_cell.angle_alpha   90.00
_cell.angle_beta   90.00
_cell.angle_gamma   90.00
#
_symmetry.space_group_name_H-M   'P 1'
#
loop_
_entity.id
_entity.type
_entity.pdbx_description
1 polymer ?
#
loop_
_entity_poly.entity_id
_entity_poly.type
_entity_poly.pdbx_seq_one_letter_code
_entity_poly.pdbx_strand_id
1 'polypeptide(L)' 'MTKTFIIDSGQKPTEEQLKEIEDAKNNPIVFDEDCEELSPAMMKAFKSAVVQRNRKKKA' A
#
# COMPACT_ATOMS: atom_id res chain seq x y z
N MET A 1 -15.86 2.02 14.95
CA MET A 1 -15.69 0.59 15.28
C MET A 1 -14.68 -0.01 14.32
N THR A 2 -13.51 -0.42 14.80
CA THR A 2 -12.48 -1.09 14.01
C THR A 2 -12.88 -2.55 13.79
N LYS A 3 -13.12 -2.95 12.52
CA LYS A 3 -13.40 -4.34 12.17
C LYS A 3 -12.11 -5.16 12.30
N THR A 4 -12.13 -6.19 13.14
CA THR A 4 -10.99 -7.12 13.30
C THR A 4 -11.21 -8.30 12.36
N PHE A 5 -10.29 -8.52 11.42
CA PHE A 5 -10.35 -9.63 10.49
C PHE A 5 -9.34 -10.71 10.93
N ILE A 6 -9.81 -11.95 11.05
CA ILE A 6 -8.94 -13.12 11.23
C ILE A 6 -8.60 -13.61 9.83
N ILE A 7 -7.30 -13.69 9.51
CA ILE A 7 -6.80 -14.14 8.20
C ILE A 7 -6.00 -15.41 8.41
N ASP A 8 -6.41 -16.48 7.73
CA ASP A 8 -5.71 -17.76 7.73
C ASP A 8 -4.69 -17.84 6.59
N SER A 9 -3.65 -18.66 6.76
CA SER A 9 -2.63 -18.87 5.73
C SER A 9 -3.23 -19.49 4.47
N GLY A 10 -3.06 -18.85 3.32
CA GLY A 10 -3.59 -19.33 2.04
C GLY A 10 -5.02 -18.91 1.74
N GLN A 11 -5.66 -18.14 2.64
CA GLN A 11 -6.99 -17.58 2.41
C GLN A 11 -6.95 -16.59 1.24
N LYS A 12 -7.88 -16.78 0.29
CA LYS A 12 -8.10 -15.82 -0.81
C LYS A 12 -9.22 -14.85 -0.43
N PRO A 13 -9.13 -13.58 -0.85
CA PRO A 13 -10.22 -12.62 -0.66
C PRO A 13 -11.50 -13.13 -1.31
N THR A 14 -12.64 -12.85 -0.68
CA THR A 14 -13.95 -13.12 -1.29
C THR A 14 -14.23 -12.14 -2.43
N GLU A 15 -15.17 -12.47 -3.32
CA GLU A 15 -15.56 -11.58 -4.41
C GLU A 15 -16.04 -10.21 -3.91
N GLU A 16 -16.75 -10.19 -2.77
CA GLU A 16 -17.20 -8.95 -2.12
C GLU A 16 -16.03 -8.09 -1.65
N GLN A 17 -14.99 -8.70 -1.07
CA GLN A 17 -13.78 -7.99 -0.65
C GLN A 17 -12.99 -7.45 -1.85
N LEU A 18 -12.92 -8.22 -2.94
CA LEU A 18 -12.30 -7.75 -4.19
C LEU A 18 -13.05 -6.56 -4.77
N LYS A 19 -14.38 -6.60 -4.75
CA LYS A 19 -15.22 -5.49 -5.18
C LYS A 19 -15.05 -4.25 -4.30
N GLU A 20 -14.98 -4.42 -2.98
CA GLU A 20 -14.69 -3.31 -2.05
C GLU A 20 -13.34 -2.65 -2.38
N ILE A 21 -12.31 -3.44 -2.72
CA ILE A 21 -11.01 -2.92 -3.15
C ILE A 21 -11.12 -2.15 -4.48
N GLU A 22 -11.91 -2.66 -5.44
CA GLU A 22 -12.14 -2.00 -6.72
C GLU A 22 -12.88 -0.67 -6.56
N ASP A 23 -13.90 -0.63 -5.71
CA ASP A 23 -14.64 0.59 -5.38
C ASP A 23 -13.74 1.58 -4.62
N ALA A 24 -12.89 1.09 -3.70
CA ALA A 24 -11.94 1.91 -2.95
C ALA A 24 -10.95 2.66 -3.86
N LYS A 25 -10.54 2.06 -4.98
CA LYS A 25 -9.65 2.68 -5.97
C LYS A 25 -10.20 3.99 -6.55
N ASN A 26 -11.53 4.15 -6.59
CA ASN A 26 -12.18 5.34 -7.12
C ASN A 26 -12.24 6.51 -6.11
N ASN A 27 -11.93 6.25 -4.84
CA ASN A 27 -11.93 7.28 -3.80
C ASN A 27 -10.59 8.02 -3.76
N PRO A 28 -10.59 9.33 -3.46
CA PRO A 28 -9.35 10.09 -3.28
C PRO A 28 -8.57 9.56 -2.08
N ILE A 29 -7.24 9.55 -2.19
CA ILE A 29 -6.37 9.27 -1.05
C ILE A 29 -6.38 10.53 -0.18
N VAL A 30 -6.93 10.41 1.03
CA VAL A 30 -6.93 11.48 2.03
C VAL A 30 -5.85 11.15 3.05
N PHE A 31 -4.90 12.06 3.20
CA PHE A 31 -3.83 11.95 4.20
C PHE A 31 -4.31 12.55 5.51
N ASP A 32 -4.08 11.84 6.62
CA ASP A 32 -4.34 12.35 7.95
C ASP A 32 -3.29 13.40 8.33
N GLU A 33 -3.60 14.28 9.29
CA GLU A 33 -2.64 15.28 9.81
C GLU A 33 -1.37 14.62 10.37
N ASP A 34 -1.50 13.42 10.94
CA ASP A 34 -0.38 12.63 11.47
C ASP A 34 0.39 11.85 10.37
N CYS A 35 -0.13 11.82 9.14
CA CYS A 35 0.41 11.03 8.04
C CYS A 35 0.37 11.80 6.71
N GLU A 36 1.05 12.95 6.69
CA GLU A 36 1.18 13.79 5.50
C GLU A 36 1.89 13.07 4.33
N GLU A 37 1.74 13.66 3.13
CA GLU A 37 2.46 13.20 1.95
C GLU A 37 3.98 13.27 2.14
N LEU A 38 4.68 12.30 1.54
CA LEU A 38 6.14 12.32 1.51
C LEU A 38 6.66 13.56 0.79
N SER A 39 7.55 14.29 1.44
CA SER A 39 8.26 15.40 0.79
C SER A 39 8.97 14.93 -0.50
N PRO A 40 9.19 15.83 -1.49
CA PRO A 40 9.88 15.46 -2.74
C PRO A 40 11.24 14.79 -2.51
N ALA A 41 11.97 15.20 -1.47
CA ALA A 41 13.25 14.60 -1.09
C ALA A 41 13.08 13.17 -0.56
N MET A 42 12.10 12.92 0.30
CA MET A 42 11.80 11.59 0.84
C MET A 42 11.33 10.63 -0.26
N MET A 43 10.44 11.10 -1.15
CA MET A 43 9.99 10.33 -2.31
C MET A 43 11.18 9.95 -3.22
N LYS A 44 12.12 10.88 -3.45
CA LYS A 44 13.34 10.61 -4.22
C LYS A 44 14.21 9.54 -3.53
N ALA A 45 14.44 9.67 -2.22
CA ALA A 45 15.23 8.71 -1.45
C ALA A 45 14.60 7.31 -1.50
N PHE A 46 13.28 7.22 -1.34
CA PHE A 46 12.54 5.97 -1.43
C PHE A 46 12.70 5.31 -2.81
N LYS A 47 12.50 6.05 -3.90
CA LYS A 47 12.72 5.56 -5.27
C LYS A 47 14.15 5.05 -5.46
N SER A 48 15.15 5.81 -5.01
CA SER A 48 16.56 5.40 -5.09
C SER A 48 16.85 4.13 -4.31
N ALA A 49 16.28 3.94 -3.12
CA ALA A 49 16.44 2.73 -2.32
C ALA A 49 15.86 1.50 -3.02
N VAL A 50 14.65 1.62 -3.59
CA VAL A 50 14.00 0.54 -4.35
C VAL A 50 14.83 0.14 -5.57
N VAL A 51 15.31 1.12 -6.34
CA VAL A 51 16.15 0.86 -7.53
C VAL A 51 17.44 0.11 -7.13
N GLN A 52 18.14 0.55 -6.09
CA GLN A 52 19.36 -0.11 -5.62
C GLN A 52 19.11 -1.53 -5.14
N ARG A 53 18.04 -1.76 -4.35
CA ARG A 53 17.63 -3.10 -3.92
C ARG A 53 17.39 -4.01 -5.12
N ASN A 54 16.66 -3.53 -6.12
CA ASN A 54 16.31 -4.33 -7.29
C ASN A 54 17.53 -4.66 -8.15
N ARG A 55 18.50 -3.74 -8.27
CA ARG A 55 19.80 -4.03 -8.91
C ARG A 55 20.54 -5.14 -8.17
N LYS A 56 20.65 -5.05 -6.83
CA LYS A 56 21.33 -6.08 -6.01
C LYS A 56 20.67 -7.46 -6.12
N LYS A 57 19.35 -7.53 -6.26
CA LYS A 57 18.61 -8.80 -6.42
C LYS A 57 18.74 -9.43 -7.81
N LYS A 58 19.16 -8.66 -8.81
CA LYS A 58 19.36 -9.12 -10.20
C LYS A 58 20.83 -9.44 -10.53
N ALA A 59 21.74 -9.18 -9.59
CA ALA A 59 23.17 -9.44 -9.72
C ALA A 59 23.53 -10.81 -9.15
#